data_AF-A0A7R9WCR2-F1
#
_entry.id   AF-A0A7R9WCR2-F1
#
_cell.length_a   1.000
_cell.length_b   1.000
_cell.length_c   1.000
_cell.angle_alpha   90.00
_cell.angle_beta   90.00
_cell.angle_gamma   90.00
#
_symmetry.space_group_name_H-M   'P 1'
#
loop_
_entity.id
_entity.type
_entity.pdbx_description
1 polymer ?
#
loop_
_entity_poly.entity_id
_entity_poly.type
_entity_poly.pdbx_seq_one_letter_code
_entity_poly.pdbx_strand_id
1 'polypeptide(L)'
;GSSVSGAAATDSPPEVYRLFMDDDGTFPNNPRYPLLIYKSAFEGSSSEGEQLITSKGEWTPPWAWGVFPYHHYHTTAWELLLCVRGSADVQVGGDGGPVVKVAR
;
A
#
# COMPACT_ATOMS: atom_id res chain seq x y z
N GLY A 1 -21.43 27.18 -2.06
CA GLY A 1 -20.44 26.39 -2.81
C GLY A 1 -19.37 25.98 -1.83
N SER A 2 -19.36 24.71 -1.43
CA SER A 2 -18.34 24.20 -0.51
C SER A 2 -17.16 23.75 -1.35
N SER A 3 -16.03 24.46 -1.21
CA SER A 3 -14.75 24.05 -1.77
C SER A 3 -14.26 22.81 -1.02
N VAL A 4 -14.13 21.71 -1.74
CA VAL A 4 -13.46 20.51 -1.25
C VAL A 4 -11.96 20.82 -1.28
N SER A 5 -11.35 20.96 -0.11
CA SER A 5 -9.90 21.03 0.02
C SER A 5 -9.35 19.66 -0.36
N GLY A 6 -8.66 19.57 -1.49
CA GLY A 6 -7.94 18.34 -1.84
C GLY A 6 -6.84 18.11 -0.82
N ALA A 7 -6.77 16.92 -0.24
CA ALA A 7 -5.67 16.53 0.62
C ALA A 7 -4.35 16.73 -0.14
N ALA A 8 -3.50 17.60 0.39
CA ALA A 8 -2.19 17.83 -0.18
C ALA A 8 -1.31 16.62 0.16
N ALA A 9 -0.67 16.05 -0.87
CA ALA A 9 0.53 15.25 -0.64
C ALA A 9 1.53 16.08 0.18
N THR A 10 2.27 15.44 1.08
CA THR A 10 3.24 16.12 1.95
C THR A 10 4.20 17.02 1.15
N ASP A 11 4.61 18.16 1.72
CA ASP A 11 5.44 19.20 1.06
C ASP A 11 6.87 18.72 0.68
N SER A 12 7.25 17.50 1.10
CA SER A 12 8.46 16.80 0.67
C SER A 12 8.09 15.50 -0.03
N PRO A 13 8.84 15.09 -1.08
CA PRO A 13 8.60 13.83 -1.75
C PRO A 13 8.72 12.68 -0.74
N PRO A 14 7.79 11.71 -0.76
CA PRO A 14 7.83 10.60 0.18
C PRO A 14 9.12 9.80 -0.01
N GLU A 15 9.67 9.32 1.09
CA GLU A 15 10.80 8.40 1.05
C GLU A 15 10.31 7.05 0.52
N VAL A 16 10.97 6.54 -0.53
CA VAL A 16 10.54 5.31 -1.22
C VAL A 16 11.57 4.20 -1.02
N TYR A 17 11.14 3.10 -0.41
CA TYR A 17 11.92 1.87 -0.31
C TYR A 17 11.45 0.86 -1.35
N ARG A 18 12.40 0.06 -1.85
CA ARG A 18 12.16 -0.99 -2.82
C ARG A 18 12.65 -2.32 -2.25
N LEU A 19 11.75 -3.28 -2.12
CA LEU A 19 12.09 -4.64 -1.69
C LEU A 19 11.89 -5.59 -2.86
N PHE A 20 12.99 -6.10 -3.40
CA PHE A 20 12.99 -7.15 -4.41
C PHE A 20 12.93 -8.50 -3.73
N MET A 21 12.12 -9.41 -4.27
CA MET A 21 11.93 -10.76 -3.73
C MET A 21 11.95 -11.73 -4.90
N ASP A 22 12.70 -12.81 -4.75
CA ASP A 22 12.75 -13.89 -5.73
C ASP A 22 11.50 -14.77 -5.60
N ASP A 23 11.13 -15.40 -6.70
CA ASP A 23 10.12 -16.47 -6.70
C ASP A 23 10.63 -17.64 -5.85
N ASP A 24 9.87 -18.00 -4.82
CA ASP A 24 10.23 -19.09 -3.91
C ASP A 24 9.56 -20.44 -4.30
N GLY A 25 8.80 -20.45 -5.41
CA GLY A 25 8.07 -21.59 -5.94
C GLY A 25 6.72 -21.86 -5.25
N THR A 26 6.43 -21.22 -4.13
CA THR A 26 5.15 -21.31 -3.39
C THR A 26 4.37 -20.00 -3.51
N PHE A 27 5.03 -18.89 -3.21
CA PHE A 27 4.58 -17.52 -3.39
C PHE A 27 5.28 -16.92 -4.61
N PRO A 28 4.53 -16.63 -5.69
CA PRO A 28 5.11 -16.20 -6.95
C PRO A 28 5.50 -14.71 -6.91
N ASN A 29 6.52 -14.39 -6.11
CA ASN A 29 7.10 -13.05 -6.03
C ASN A 29 7.66 -12.61 -7.39
N ASN A 30 7.71 -11.29 -7.62
CA ASN A 30 8.21 -10.74 -8.87
C ASN A 30 9.66 -10.23 -8.70
N PRO A 31 10.68 -10.92 -9.25
CA PRO A 31 12.07 -10.49 -9.10
C PRO A 31 12.40 -9.21 -9.88
N ARG A 32 11.55 -8.82 -10.84
CA ARG A 32 11.74 -7.61 -11.64
C ARG A 32 11.04 -6.38 -11.06
N TYR A 33 9.89 -6.57 -10.43
CA TYR A 33 9.07 -5.49 -9.89
C TYR A 33 9.00 -5.58 -8.36
N PRO A 34 9.66 -4.67 -7.64
CA PRO A 34 9.74 -4.73 -6.18
C PRO A 34 8.43 -4.31 -5.53
N LEU A 35 8.24 -4.73 -4.27
CA LEU A 35 7.34 -4.03 -3.38
C LEU A 35 7.85 -2.61 -3.16
N LEU A 36 6.98 -1.62 -3.37
CA LEU A 36 7.26 -0.22 -3.11
C LEU A 36 6.63 0.20 -1.78
N ILE A 37 7.44 0.79 -0.91
CA ILE A 37 6.99 1.32 0.39
C ILE A 37 7.23 2.82 0.40
N TYR A 38 6.15 3.57 0.43
CA TYR A 38 6.17 5.03 0.50
C TYR A 38 5.96 5.45 1.96
N LYS A 39 6.99 6.01 2.59
CA LYS A 39 6.88 6.56 3.95
C LYS A 39 6.34 7.97 3.90
N SER A 40 5.46 8.28 4.87
CA SER A 40 4.84 9.59 5.02
C SER A 40 4.15 10.08 3.73
N ALA A 41 3.61 9.16 2.93
CA ALA A 41 3.05 9.48 1.62
C ALA A 41 1.67 10.17 1.67
N PHE A 42 1.01 10.11 2.84
CA PHE A 42 -0.35 10.58 2.99
C PHE A 42 -0.64 11.02 4.43
N GLU A 43 -1.17 12.23 4.55
CA GLU A 43 -1.73 12.78 5.77
C GLU A 43 -3.12 13.33 5.46
N GLY A 44 -4.16 12.73 6.02
CA GLY A 44 -5.55 13.07 5.69
C GLY A 44 -6.53 11.98 6.09
N SER A 45 -7.82 12.29 6.18
CA SER A 45 -8.88 11.34 6.54
C SER A 45 -8.96 10.11 5.62
N SER A 46 -9.65 9.06 6.05
CA SER A 46 -9.85 7.87 5.20
C SER A 46 -10.55 8.21 3.88
N SER A 47 -11.50 9.17 3.88
CA SER A 47 -12.20 9.59 2.66
C SER A 47 -11.27 10.32 1.69
N GLU A 48 -10.36 11.15 2.21
CA GLU A 48 -9.32 11.79 1.39
C GLU A 48 -8.34 10.75 0.80
N GLY A 49 -8.05 9.68 1.54
CA GLY A 49 -7.20 8.58 1.07
C GLY A 49 -7.86 7.77 -0.05
N GLU A 50 -9.16 7.51 0.07
CA GLU A 50 -9.95 6.89 -1.01
C GLU A 50 -9.96 7.75 -2.27
N GLN A 51 -10.17 9.06 -2.12
CA GLN A 51 -10.11 10.00 -3.24
C GLN A 51 -8.72 10.05 -3.87
N LEU A 52 -7.65 10.04 -3.06
CA LEU A 52 -6.28 10.02 -3.55
C LEU A 52 -6.03 8.79 -4.45
N ILE A 53 -6.38 7.60 -3.98
CA ILE A 53 -6.17 6.32 -4.69
C ILE A 53 -6.95 6.29 -6.00
N THR A 54 -8.20 6.75 -5.98
CA THR A 54 -9.11 6.67 -7.15
C THR A 54 -8.96 7.84 -8.13
N SER A 55 -8.25 8.91 -7.76
CA SER A 55 -8.17 10.18 -8.53
C SER A 55 -7.70 10.04 -9.98
N LYS A 56 -6.93 9.00 -10.28
CA LYS A 56 -6.35 8.74 -11.61
C LYS A 56 -7.08 7.64 -12.39
N GLY A 57 -7.96 6.88 -11.72
CA GLY A 57 -8.85 5.89 -12.34
C GLY A 57 -8.26 4.50 -12.60
N GLU A 58 -7.00 4.26 -12.24
CA GLU A 58 -6.35 2.94 -12.38
C GLU A 58 -6.68 1.98 -11.23
N TRP A 59 -7.12 2.52 -10.09
CA TRP A 59 -7.52 1.75 -8.92
C TRP A 59 -9.04 1.77 -8.76
N THR A 60 -9.60 0.61 -8.44
CA THR A 60 -11.00 0.50 -8.00
C THR A 60 -11.19 1.19 -6.65
N PRO A 61 -12.40 1.67 -6.32
CA PRO A 61 -12.70 2.21 -5.00
C PRO A 61 -12.23 1.26 -3.88
N PRO A 62 -11.29 1.69 -3.03
CA PRO A 62 -10.82 0.86 -1.93
C PRO A 62 -11.89 0.70 -0.86
N TRP A 63 -11.83 -0.41 -0.14
CA TRP A 63 -12.51 -0.57 1.15
C TRP A 63 -11.58 -0.18 2.31
N ALA A 64 -12.14 0.43 3.36
CA ALA A 64 -11.41 0.63 4.61
C ALA A 64 -11.54 -0.63 5.48
N TRP A 65 -10.54 -1.52 5.41
CA TRP A 65 -10.51 -2.78 6.17
C TRP A 65 -9.10 -3.15 6.65
N GLY A 66 -8.99 -4.24 7.40
CA GLY A 66 -7.71 -4.81 7.83
C GLY A 66 -7.07 -5.72 6.78
N VAL A 67 -5.79 -6.04 6.97
CA VAL A 67 -5.08 -7.06 6.17
C VAL A 67 -5.44 -8.45 6.69
N PHE A 68 -5.62 -9.43 5.80
CA PHE A 68 -5.90 -10.81 6.21
C PHE A 68 -4.75 -11.39 7.04
N PRO A 69 -5.04 -12.19 8.09
CA PRO A 69 -4.02 -12.77 8.96
C PRO A 69 -3.38 -14.04 8.39
N TYR A 70 -3.49 -14.26 7.08
CA TYR A 70 -2.95 -15.43 6.37
C TYR A 70 -2.33 -15.00 5.04
N HIS A 71 -1.33 -15.75 4.59
CA HIS A 71 -0.68 -15.49 3.31
C HIS A 71 -1.65 -15.71 2.14
N HIS A 72 -1.65 -14.75 1.21
CA HIS A 72 -2.39 -14.82 -0.04
C HIS A 72 -1.64 -14.02 -1.10
N TYR A 73 -1.98 -14.26 -2.38
CA TYR A 73 -1.36 -13.58 -3.51
C TYR A 73 -2.38 -13.39 -4.64
N HIS A 74 -2.10 -12.43 -5.51
CA HIS A 74 -2.91 -12.12 -6.68
C HIS A 74 -2.10 -12.35 -7.96
N THR A 75 -2.52 -13.27 -8.82
CA THR A 75 -1.79 -13.60 -10.06
C THR A 75 -2.08 -12.64 -11.21
N THR A 76 -3.19 -11.91 -11.15
CA THR A 76 -3.68 -11.06 -12.25
C THR A 76 -3.94 -9.61 -11.85
N ALA A 77 -3.60 -9.22 -10.62
CA ALA A 77 -3.88 -7.89 -10.09
C ALA A 77 -2.71 -7.40 -9.24
N TRP A 78 -2.51 -6.08 -9.25
CA TRP A 78 -1.67 -5.39 -8.29
C TRP A 78 -2.50 -5.04 -7.06
N GLU A 79 -1.86 -5.01 -5.89
CA GLU A 79 -2.48 -4.56 -4.65
C GLU A 79 -1.83 -3.26 -4.17
N LEU A 80 -2.65 -2.33 -3.71
CA LEU A 80 -2.22 -1.11 -3.04
C LEU A 80 -2.91 -1.02 -1.68
N LEU A 81 -2.12 -0.78 -0.64
CA LEU A 81 -2.60 -0.57 0.72
C LEU A 81 -2.20 0.82 1.19
N LEU A 82 -3.14 1.51 1.82
CA LEU A 82 -2.91 2.81 2.45
C LEU A 82 -3.27 2.73 3.94
N CYS A 83 -2.30 2.98 4.82
CA CYS A 83 -2.57 3.01 6.26
C CYS A 83 -3.26 4.31 6.65
N VAL A 84 -4.57 4.24 6.90
CA VAL A 84 -5.39 5.41 7.27
C VAL A 84 -5.59 5.56 8.78
N ARG A 85 -5.19 4.57 9.60
CA ARG A 85 -5.21 4.62 11.07
C ARG A 85 -4.41 3.46 11.68
N GLY A 86 -3.72 3.72 12.78
CA GLY A 86 -3.06 2.69 13.58
C GLY A 86 -1.77 2.18 12.96
N SER A 87 -1.45 0.92 13.20
CA SER A 87 -0.23 0.28 12.70
C SER A 87 -0.45 -1.21 12.47
N ALA A 88 0.35 -1.79 11.57
CA ALA A 88 0.40 -3.23 11.35
C ALA A 88 1.83 -3.67 11.02
N ASP A 89 2.14 -4.91 11.35
CA ASP A 89 3.31 -5.63 10.85
C ASP A 89 2.82 -6.58 9.76
N VAL A 90 3.27 -6.36 8.52
CA VAL A 90 2.81 -7.09 7.34
C VAL A 90 3.96 -7.94 6.82
N GLN A 91 3.80 -9.26 6.86
CA GLN A 91 4.75 -10.18 6.25
C GLN A 91 4.50 -10.28 4.76
N VAL A 92 5.52 -9.97 3.95
CA VAL A 92 5.41 -9.92 2.49
C VAL A 92 6.32 -10.98 1.87
N GLY A 93 5.88 -11.56 0.76
CA GLY A 93 6.69 -12.51 -0.01
C GLY A 93 6.78 -13.93 0.54
N GLY A 94 5.81 -14.35 1.37
CA GLY A 94 5.72 -15.69 1.93
C GLY A 94 6.33 -15.82 3.33
N ASP A 95 6.34 -17.05 3.85
CA ASP A 95 6.79 -17.37 5.22
C ASP A 95 8.24 -16.96 5.50
N GLY A 96 9.10 -16.94 4.48
CA GLY A 96 10.50 -16.52 4.57
C GLY A 96 10.75 -15.04 4.25
N GLY A 97 9.71 -14.31 3.86
CA GLY A 97 9.84 -12.93 3.41
C GLY A 97 9.85 -11.91 4.55
N PRO A 98 10.21 -10.64 4.25
CA PRO A 98 10.40 -9.62 5.28
C PRO A 98 9.07 -9.19 5.92
N VAL A 99 9.17 -8.72 7.17
CA VAL A 99 8.06 -8.05 7.86
C VAL A 99 8.22 -6.55 7.70
N VAL A 100 7.23 -5.92 7.09
CA VAL A 100 7.16 -4.47 6.89
C VAL A 100 6.24 -3.87 7.95
N LYS A 101 6.80 -2.97 8.77
CA LYS A 101 6.01 -2.17 9.69
C LYS A 101 5.38 -0.99 8.93
N VAL A 102 4.06 -0.92 8.96
CA VAL A 102 3.28 0.23 8.48
C VAL A 102 2.62 0.90 9.68
N ALA A 103 2.70 2.22 9.73
CA ALA A 103 2.08 3.01 10.77
C ALA A 103 1.63 4.35 10.20
N ARG A 104 0.59 4.89 10.82
CA ARG A 104 0.13 6.25 10.58
C ARG A 104 0.54 7.18 11.72
#